data_AF-A0A941M6Z4-F1
#
_entry.id   AF-A0A941M6Z4-F1
#
_cell.length_a   1.000
_cell.length_b   1.000
_cell.length_c   1.000
_cell.angle_alpha   90.00
_cell.angle_beta   90.00
_cell.angle_gamma   90.00
#
_symmetry.space_group_name_H-M   'P 1'
#
loop_
_entity.id
_entity.type
_entity.pdbx_description
1 polymer ?
#
loop_
_entity_poly.entity_id
_entity_poly.type
_entity_poly.pdbx_seq_one_letter_code
_entity_poly.pdbx_strand_id
1 'polypeptide(L)' 'MLLFKLFGGLLLLYVVYAIVQGEVVVKSGVWAKRITREDAPIGFWGSIALYIALALVLILAF' A
#
# COMPACT_ATOMS: atom_id res chain seq x y z
N MET A 1 0.02 20.22 -1.49
CA MET A 1 -0.98 20.38 -0.43
C MET A 1 -2.25 19.55 -0.62
N LEU A 2 -3.33 19.99 -1.32
CA LEU A 2 -4.59 19.20 -1.30
C LEU A 2 -4.49 17.88 -2.08
N LEU A 3 -3.88 17.90 -3.27
CA LEU A 3 -3.74 16.73 -4.15
C LEU A 3 -2.94 15.59 -3.50
N PHE A 4 -1.81 15.90 -2.84
CA PHE A 4 -1.00 14.90 -2.16
C PHE A 4 -1.72 14.28 -0.96
N LYS A 5 -2.45 15.09 -0.19
CA LYS A 5 -3.31 14.60 0.90
C LYS A 5 -4.41 13.68 0.40
N LEU A 6 -5.02 13.99 -0.75
CA LEU A 6 -6.01 13.11 -1.39
C LEU A 6 -5.38 11.77 -1.78
N PHE A 7 -4.22 11.78 -2.45
CA PHE A 7 -3.51 10.55 -2.83
C PHE A 7 -3.07 9.73 -1.62
N GLY A 8 -2.56 10.39 -0.57
CA GLY A 8 -2.22 9.72 0.69
C GLY A 8 -3.43 9.09 1.37
N GLY A 9 -4.56 9.80 1.40
CA GLY A 9 -5.83 9.28 1.93
C GLY A 9 -6.35 8.07 1.14
N LEU A 10 -6.32 8.14 -0.19
CA LEU A 10 -6.69 7.02 -1.07
C LEU A 10 -5.75 5.81 -0.87
N LEU A 11 -4.45 6.05 -0.67
CA LEU A 11 -3.49 4.99 -0.41
C LEU A 11 -3.74 4.32 0.95
N LEU A 12 -4.08 5.08 1.99
CA LEU A 12 -4.50 4.51 3.28
C LEU A 12 -5.77 3.68 3.15
N LEU A 13 -6.77 4.18 2.41
CA LEU A 13 -8.00 3.43 2.14
C LEU A 13 -7.69 2.09 1.45
N TYR A 14 -6.80 2.12 0.45
CA TYR A 14 -6.35 0.92 -0.23
C TYR A 14 -5.61 -0.05 0.71
N VAL A 15 -4.76 0.45 1.61
CA VAL A 15 -4.09 -0.38 2.62
C VAL A 15 -5.10 -1.09 3.52
N VAL A 16 -6.12 -0.37 4.02
CA VAL A 16 -7.19 -0.97 4.83
C VAL A 16 -7.91 -2.07 4.05
N TYR A 17 -8.28 -1.78 2.80
CA TYR A 17 -8.88 -2.77 1.91
C TYR A 17 -7.99 -4.01 1.73
N ALA A 18 -6.70 -3.84 1.48
CA ALA A 18 -5.74 -4.92 1.29
C ALA A 18 -5.56 -5.77 2.56
N ILE A 19 -5.56 -5.15 3.74
CA ILE A 19 -5.51 -5.86 5.03
C ILE A 19 -6.78 -6.69 5.25
N VAL A 20 -7.95 -6.15 4.94
CA VAL A 20 -9.23 -6.86 5.09
C VAL A 20 -9.33 -8.05 4.14
N GLN A 21 -8.93 -7.87 2.87
CA GLN A 21 -8.98 -8.93 1.87
C GLN A 21 -7.83 -9.95 2.00
N GLY A 22 -6.75 -9.59 2.69
CA GLY A 22 -5.56 -10.43 2.80
C GLY A 22 -4.75 -10.50 1.50
N GLU A 23 -4.93 -9.54 0.58
CA GLU A 23 -4.25 -9.46 -0.70
C GLU A 23 -3.78 -8.04 -1.01
N VAL A 24 -2.58 -7.91 -1.56
CA VAL A 24 -2.00 -6.61 -1.95
C VAL A 24 -1.36 -6.72 -3.33
N VAL A 25 -1.50 -5.65 -4.12
CA VAL A 25 -0.87 -5.52 -5.44
C VAL A 25 0.46 -4.83 -5.25
N VAL A 26 1.52 -5.49 -5.68
CA VAL A 26 2.90 -5.02 -5.58
C VAL A 26 3.52 -4.93 -6.96
N LYS A 27 4.56 -4.12 -7.11
CA LYS A 27 5.36 -4.10 -8.33
C LYS A 27 6.21 -5.37 -8.43
N SER A 28 6.22 -6.01 -9.60
CA SER A 28 7.01 -7.21 -9.89
C SER A 28 7.56 -7.15 -11.31
N GLY A 29 8.78 -6.62 -11.45
CA GLY A 29 9.42 -6.41 -12.75
C GLY A 29 8.69 -5.33 -13.57
N VAL A 30 8.34 -5.67 -14.81
CA VAL A 30 7.60 -4.78 -15.73
C VAL A 30 6.11 -4.70 -15.37
N TRP A 31 5.60 -5.67 -14.59
CA TRP A 31 4.17 -5.82 -14.32
C TRP A 31 3.85 -5.70 -12.83
N ALA A 32 2.56 -5.63 -12.52
CA ALA A 32 2.06 -5.77 -11.16
C ALA A 32 1.88 -7.26 -10.84
N LYS A 33 2.14 -7.63 -9.59
CA LYS A 33 1.84 -8.96 -9.05
C LYS A 33 0.94 -8.81 -7.84
N ARG A 34 -0.06 -9.66 -7.74
CA ARG A 34 -0.88 -9.80 -6.54
C ARG A 34 -0.21 -10.82 -5.62
N ILE A 35 -0.05 -10.47 -4.35
CA ILE A 35 0.43 -11.38 -3.31
C ILE A 35 -0.61 -11.46 -2.20
N THR A 36 -0.77 -12.65 -1.63
CA THR A 36 -1.67 -12.89 -0.51
C THR A 36 -0.88 -12.97 0.80
N ARG A 37 -1.56 -12.73 1.92
CA ARG A 37 -0.98 -12.90 3.26
C ARG A 37 -0.54 -14.35 3.50
N GLU A 38 -1.23 -15.31 2.91
CA GLU A 38 -1.01 -16.75 3.11
C GLU A 38 0.19 -17.25 2.30
N ASP A 39 0.28 -16.87 1.01
CA ASP A 39 1.35 -17.34 0.13
C ASP A 39 2.69 -16.64 0.38
N ALA A 40 2.65 -15.37 0.78
CA ALA A 40 3.85 -14.54 0.92
C ALA A 40 3.75 -13.55 2.11
N PRO A 41 3.69 -14.04 3.36
CA PRO A 41 3.42 -13.21 4.54
C PRO A 41 4.42 -12.07 4.73
N ILE A 42 5.72 -12.34 4.56
CA ILE A 42 6.77 -11.31 4.70
C ILE A 42 6.61 -10.23 3.63
N GLY A 43 6.38 -10.63 2.37
CA GLY A 43 6.16 -9.70 1.27
C GLY A 43 4.89 -8.87 1.44
N PHE A 44 3.81 -9.50 1.89
CA PHE A 44 2.54 -8.86 2.20
C PHE A 44 2.73 -7.76 3.25
N TRP A 45 3.23 -8.11 4.43
CA TRP A 45 3.41 -7.15 5.53
C TRP A 45 4.44 -6.06 5.21
N GLY A 46 5.53 -6.41 4.51
CA GLY A 46 6.51 -5.43 4.05
C GLY A 46 5.92 -4.39 3.09
N SER A 47 5.05 -4.83 2.17
CA SER A 47 4.37 -3.93 1.23
C SER A 47 3.36 -3.03 1.92
N ILE A 48 2.59 -3.58 2.88
CA ILE A 48 1.68 -2.79 3.72
C ILE A 48 2.44 -1.71 4.49
N ALA A 49 3.55 -2.05 5.15
CA ALA A 49 4.36 -1.09 5.88
C ALA A 49 4.90 0.02 4.97
N LEU A 50 5.38 -0.34 3.77
CA LEU A 50 5.86 0.62 2.78
C LEU A 50 4.76 1.58 2.31
N TYR A 51 3.56 1.07 2.05
CA TYR A 51 2.42 1.88 1.58
C TYR A 51 1.89 2.81 2.67
N ILE A 52 1.89 2.37 3.94
CA ILE A 52 1.59 3.25 5.07
C ILE A 52 2.63 4.37 5.17
N ALA A 53 3.92 4.04 5.11
CA ALA A 53 4.99 5.03 5.17
C ALA A 53 4.89 6.07 4.04
N LEU A 54 4.64 5.61 2.81
CA LEU A 54 4.44 6.48 1.66
C LEU A 54 3.22 7.39 1.84
N ALA A 55 2.09 6.85 2.33
CA ALA A 55 0.90 7.64 2.58
C ALA A 55 1.13 8.73 3.63
N LEU A 56 1.85 8.41 4.71
CA LEU A 56 2.23 9.40 5.74
C LEU A 56 3.11 10.50 5.16
N VAL A 57 4.10 10.16 4.34
CA VAL A 57 4.94 11.14 3.65
C VAL A 57 4.10 12.06 2.76
N LEU A 58 3.17 11.51 1.97
CA LEU A 58 2.26 12.30 1.12
C LEU A 58 1.37 13.27 1.90
N ILE A 59 0.95 12.90 3.12
CA ILE A 59 0.04 13.71 3.93
C ILE A 59 0.79 14.76 4.75
N LEU A 60 1.97 14.41 5.27
CA LEU A 60 2.69 15.20 6.28
C LEU A 60 3.81 16.06 5.68
N ALA A 61 4.43 15.63 4.56
CA ALA A 61 5.61 16.29 4.00
C ALA A 61 5.36 17.10 2.72
N PHE A 62 4.22 16.93 2.03
CA PHE A 62 3.87 17.57 0.74
C PHE A 62 2.52 18.36 0.79
#